data_AF-A0A3D5SNK4-F1
#
_entry.id   AF-A0A3D5SNK4-F1
#
_cell.length_a   1.000
_cell.length_b   1.000
_cell.length_c   1.000
_cell.angle_alpha   90.00
_cell.angle_beta   90.00
_cell.angle_gamma   90.00
#
_symmetry.space_group_name_H-M   'P 1'
#
loop_
_entity.id
_entity.type
_entity.pdbx_description
1 polymer ?
#
loop_
_entity_poly.entity_id
_entity_poly.type
_entity_poly.pdbx_seq_one_letter_code
_entity_poly.pdbx_strand_id
1 'polypeptide(L)'
;MAQVARMMKQSVTPDFKESVSQTAASVVGVSKFFGKTVVLENISFDVAEGEALVLLGASGSGKTTILRIIAGLEQPYTGKIMLHGKDVTELPARERGVGVIFQSYALFPKMTVEKNIGYGLRIRKRSRKQIKQTVNELLSLVQLEEHRKKYPSQLSGGQQQRVAIARTLAYKPEVLLFDEPFGALDAQTRVHLRREIRALLRKVNVPAIFITHDQEEALELGDRIAVIRLGHIDQIGTPSEVYNNPATEYVATFLGAANILEGTIHNGHVEVGSVQIPARIDVAKFSEGQSVKLIFRPEDVSVSKTQTLPSGHACLLSGIVEEISFVGAYERLRIRLDPGGSAACDAGDTPYYLTTETPESQTAKPIIATRPKPESMATKLRQGDRVFIGLTSFTILPSDSRASPGPDSSK
;
A
#
# COMPACT_ATOMS: atom_id res chain seq x y z
N MET A 1 -39.48 11.13 17.23
CA MET A 1 -39.07 10.25 16.11
C MET A 1 -39.48 10.75 14.72
N ALA A 2 -39.75 12.06 14.52
CA ALA A 2 -40.17 12.60 13.21
C ALA A 2 -39.38 13.84 12.75
N GLN A 3 -38.24 14.15 13.38
CA GLN A 3 -37.48 15.38 13.07
C GLN A 3 -35.99 15.15 12.80
N VAL A 4 -35.50 13.91 12.90
CA VAL A 4 -34.15 13.50 12.47
C VAL A 4 -34.19 12.81 11.09
N ALA A 5 -35.37 12.37 10.63
CA ALA A 5 -35.57 11.73 9.33
C ALA A 5 -35.86 12.71 8.17
N ARG A 6 -35.84 14.03 8.39
CA ARG A 6 -36.26 15.04 7.40
C ARG A 6 -35.10 15.78 6.70
N MET A 7 -33.84 15.47 7.03
CA MET A 7 -32.66 16.00 6.31
C MET A 7 -31.96 14.98 5.40
N MET A 8 -32.54 13.79 5.18
CA MET A 8 -31.94 12.72 4.37
C MET A 8 -32.84 12.17 3.25
N LYS A 9 -33.70 13.00 2.64
CA LYS A 9 -34.45 12.59 1.43
C LYS A 9 -34.59 13.73 0.44
N GLN A 10 -33.61 13.85 -0.46
CA GLN A 10 -33.87 14.12 -1.87
C GLN A 10 -32.93 13.23 -2.69
N SER A 11 -33.47 12.08 -3.07
CA SER A 11 -32.94 11.21 -4.11
C SER A 11 -33.41 11.74 -5.47
N VAL A 12 -32.46 12.15 -6.31
CA VAL A 12 -32.63 12.21 -7.77
C VAL A 12 -31.61 11.26 -8.37
N THR A 13 -32.06 10.52 -9.37
CA THR A 13 -31.43 9.44 -10.15
C THR A 13 -29.98 9.69 -10.61
N PRO A 14 -29.22 8.61 -10.93
CA PRO A 14 -27.78 8.66 -11.08
C PRO A 14 -27.39 9.17 -12.47
N ASP A 15 -26.92 10.42 -12.54
CA ASP A 15 -26.00 10.83 -13.59
C ASP A 15 -24.59 10.41 -13.13
N PHE A 16 -24.01 9.42 -13.81
CA PHE A 16 -22.57 9.15 -13.77
C PHE A 16 -21.85 10.34 -14.41
N LYS A 17 -21.67 11.40 -13.65
CA LYS A 17 -20.67 12.43 -13.90
C LYS A 17 -19.56 12.22 -12.89
N GLU A 18 -18.33 12.06 -13.39
CA GLU A 18 -17.10 12.09 -12.60
C GLU A 18 -17.17 13.27 -11.63
N SER A 19 -17.49 12.99 -10.37
CA SER A 19 -17.44 14.00 -9.32
C SER A 19 -15.97 14.24 -9.06
N VAL A 20 -15.48 15.42 -9.45
CA VAL A 20 -14.17 15.92 -9.03
C VAL A 20 -14.13 15.79 -7.51
N SER A 21 -13.36 14.81 -7.03
CA SER A 21 -13.29 14.49 -5.62
C SER A 21 -12.70 15.70 -4.90
N GLN A 22 -13.46 16.30 -3.98
CA GLN A 22 -13.02 17.49 -3.26
C GLN A 22 -11.83 17.13 -2.36
N THR A 23 -10.69 17.81 -2.55
CA THR A 23 -9.50 17.62 -1.71
C THR A 23 -9.78 18.08 -0.28
N ALA A 24 -9.69 17.16 0.67
CA ALA A 24 -9.91 17.41 2.09
C ALA A 24 -8.61 17.76 2.82
N ALA A 25 -7.49 17.12 2.47
CA ALA A 25 -6.17 17.44 2.98
C ALA A 25 -5.14 17.45 1.87
N SER A 26 -4.20 18.38 1.91
CA SER A 26 -3.08 18.48 0.98
C SER A 26 -1.78 18.75 1.72
N VAL A 27 -0.75 18.01 1.36
CA VAL A 27 0.64 18.26 1.75
C VAL A 27 1.33 18.78 0.50
N VAL A 28 1.94 19.97 0.57
CA VAL A 28 2.51 20.65 -0.60
C VAL A 28 3.96 21.01 -0.34
N GLY A 29 4.89 20.34 -1.02
CA GLY A 29 6.32 20.64 -1.01
C GLY A 29 6.99 20.57 0.37
N VAL A 30 6.53 19.65 1.22
CA VAL A 30 7.00 19.56 2.60
C VAL A 30 8.40 18.96 2.67
N SER A 31 9.32 19.71 3.28
CA SER A 31 10.67 19.24 3.58
C SER A 31 10.97 19.38 5.07
N LYS A 32 11.78 18.47 5.61
CA LYS A 32 12.19 18.47 7.02
C LYS A 32 13.60 17.91 7.18
N PHE A 33 14.41 18.65 7.94
CA PHE A 33 15.77 18.28 8.30
C PHE A 33 15.91 18.28 9.83
N PHE A 34 16.72 17.36 10.37
CA PHE A 34 17.19 17.40 11.76
C PHE A 34 18.71 17.50 11.76
N GLY A 35 19.23 18.68 12.12
CA GLY A 35 20.64 18.98 11.93
C GLY A 35 21.02 18.90 10.45
N LYS A 36 21.91 17.97 10.09
CA LYS A 36 22.33 17.74 8.70
C LYS A 36 21.54 16.62 7.99
N THR A 37 20.67 15.91 8.70
CA THR A 37 19.97 14.76 8.16
C THR A 37 18.67 15.20 7.50
N VAL A 38 18.54 14.98 6.20
CA VAL A 38 17.29 15.10 5.46
C VAL A 38 16.36 13.96 5.86
N VAL A 39 15.17 14.28 6.36
CA VAL A 39 14.15 13.28 6.73
C VAL A 39 12.98 13.29 5.75
N LEU A 40 12.64 14.46 5.22
CA LEU A 40 11.62 14.63 4.19
C LEU A 40 12.13 15.64 3.16
N GLU A 41 11.91 15.35 1.89
CA GLU A 41 12.33 16.20 0.81
C GLU A 41 11.22 16.34 -0.24
N ASN A 42 10.65 17.54 -0.32
CA ASN A 42 9.64 17.94 -1.28
C ASN A 42 8.42 16.99 -1.37
N ILE A 43 7.93 16.53 -0.22
CA ILE A 43 6.76 15.64 -0.16
C ILE A 43 5.50 16.41 -0.55
N SER A 44 4.79 15.89 -1.56
CA SER A 44 3.48 16.40 -1.97
C SER A 44 2.50 15.27 -2.20
N PHE A 45 1.29 15.39 -1.66
CA PHE A 45 0.17 14.50 -1.93
C PHE A 45 -1.15 15.10 -1.45
N ASP A 46 -2.24 14.61 -2.02
CA ASP A 46 -3.61 15.00 -1.69
C ASP A 46 -4.42 13.80 -1.19
N VAL A 47 -5.36 14.10 -0.30
CA VAL A 47 -6.37 13.19 0.25
C VAL A 47 -7.75 13.79 0.01
N ALA A 48 -8.58 13.06 -0.71
CA ALA A 48 -9.96 13.39 -0.98
C ALA A 48 -10.86 13.16 0.23
N GLU A 49 -12.06 13.77 0.20
CA GLU A 49 -13.12 13.50 1.17
C GLU A 49 -13.47 12.00 1.23
N GLY A 50 -13.52 11.46 2.44
CA GLY A 50 -13.81 10.04 2.67
C GLY A 50 -12.73 9.05 2.20
N GLU A 51 -11.62 9.52 1.62
CA GLU A 51 -10.50 8.67 1.19
C GLU A 51 -9.68 8.18 2.39
N ALA A 52 -9.31 6.90 2.37
CA ALA A 52 -8.24 6.37 3.19
C ALA A 52 -6.92 6.31 2.39
N LEU A 53 -6.00 7.24 2.64
CA LEU A 53 -4.63 7.20 2.11
C LEU A 53 -3.71 6.48 3.10
N VAL A 54 -2.97 5.47 2.63
CA VAL A 54 -1.96 4.78 3.45
C VAL A 54 -0.56 5.23 3.04
N LEU A 55 0.19 5.79 3.98
CA LEU A 55 1.62 6.03 3.87
C LEU A 55 2.36 4.76 4.30
N LEU A 56 2.97 4.10 3.34
CA LEU A 56 3.67 2.83 3.50
C LEU A 56 5.18 3.02 3.31
N GLY A 57 6.01 2.35 4.11
CA GLY A 57 7.46 2.35 3.88
C GLY A 57 8.24 1.74 5.05
N ALA A 58 9.53 1.50 4.84
CA ALA A 58 10.41 0.93 5.88
C ALA A 58 10.53 1.84 7.12
N SER A 59 11.00 1.28 8.24
CA SER A 59 11.33 2.09 9.41
C SER A 59 12.34 3.18 9.06
N GLY A 60 12.15 4.39 9.61
CA GLY A 60 13.00 5.55 9.31
C GLY A 60 12.71 6.25 7.98
N SER A 61 11.70 5.84 7.19
CA SER A 61 11.41 6.49 5.90
C SER A 61 10.77 7.90 6.00
N GLY A 62 10.49 8.40 7.20
CA GLY A 62 9.94 9.73 7.44
C GLY A 62 8.42 9.79 7.69
N LYS A 63 7.70 8.66 7.63
CA LYS A 63 6.24 8.59 7.82
C LYS A 63 5.76 9.32 9.08
N THR A 64 6.27 8.92 10.26
CA THR A 64 5.86 9.51 11.55
C THR A 64 6.16 11.02 11.59
N THR A 65 7.23 11.47 10.95
CA THR A 65 7.55 12.90 10.82
C THR A 65 6.50 13.62 9.99
N ILE A 66 6.05 13.06 8.85
CA ILE A 66 4.95 13.62 8.05
C ILE A 66 3.66 13.73 8.89
N LEU A 67 3.26 12.66 9.60
CA LEU A 67 2.05 12.69 10.42
C LEU A 67 2.14 13.74 11.54
N ARG A 68 3.29 13.87 12.20
CA ARG A 68 3.50 14.90 13.22
C ARG A 68 3.45 16.30 12.63
N ILE A 69 3.96 16.49 11.42
CA ILE A 69 3.85 17.75 10.68
C ILE A 69 2.38 18.05 10.37
N ILE A 70 1.59 17.10 9.84
CA ILE A 70 0.16 17.32 9.56
C ILE A 70 -0.60 17.63 10.85
N ALA A 71 -0.31 16.91 11.94
CA ALA A 71 -0.91 17.11 13.26
C ALA A 71 -0.55 18.44 13.94
N GLY A 72 0.47 19.16 13.46
CA GLY A 72 0.98 20.38 14.11
C GLY A 72 1.77 20.11 15.38
N LEU A 73 2.34 18.92 15.49
CA LEU A 73 3.26 18.50 16.56
C LEU A 73 4.72 18.70 16.17
N GLU A 74 4.98 18.98 14.89
CA GLU A 74 6.29 19.30 14.32
C GLU A 74 6.08 20.36 13.24
N GLN A 75 7.04 21.27 13.04
CA GLN A 75 6.97 22.27 11.97
C GLN A 75 7.79 21.82 10.76
N PRO A 76 7.28 21.97 9.53
CA PRO A 76 8.06 21.73 8.33
C PRO A 76 9.11 22.84 8.16
N TYR A 77 10.16 22.58 7.38
CA TYR A 77 11.14 23.61 7.01
C TYR A 77 10.68 24.41 5.78
N THR A 78 10.10 23.71 4.81
CA THR A 78 9.41 24.29 3.64
C THR A 78 8.09 23.59 3.42
N GLY A 79 7.24 24.18 2.59
CA GLY A 79 5.98 23.59 2.19
C GLY A 79 4.81 23.97 3.10
N LYS A 80 3.64 23.43 2.77
CA LYS A 80 2.38 23.81 3.39
C LYS A 80 1.51 22.60 3.67
N ILE A 81 0.71 22.71 4.72
CA ILE A 81 -0.38 21.79 5.02
C ILE A 81 -1.70 22.53 4.82
N MET A 82 -2.52 22.03 3.89
CA MET A 82 -3.84 22.59 3.60
C MET A 82 -4.91 21.61 4.09
N LEU A 83 -5.93 22.11 4.79
CA LEU A 83 -7.13 21.35 5.15
C LEU A 83 -8.36 22.08 4.60
N HIS A 84 -9.15 21.40 3.76
CA HIS A 84 -10.29 21.95 3.01
C HIS A 84 -10.00 23.35 2.40
N GLY A 85 -8.83 23.49 1.77
CA GLY A 85 -8.39 24.73 1.13
C GLY A 85 -7.80 25.80 2.07
N LYS A 86 -7.78 25.57 3.39
CA LYS A 86 -7.18 26.49 4.36
C LYS A 86 -5.76 26.06 4.73
N ASP A 87 -4.81 26.99 4.66
CA ASP A 87 -3.46 26.78 5.16
C ASP A 87 -3.47 26.71 6.70
N VAL A 88 -3.02 25.59 7.25
CA VAL A 88 -2.94 25.32 8.69
C VAL A 88 -1.51 25.15 9.18
N THR A 89 -0.52 25.44 8.35
CA THR A 89 0.91 25.18 8.61
C THR A 89 1.38 25.82 9.92
N GLU A 90 1.03 27.09 10.15
CA GLU A 90 1.44 27.81 11.36
C GLU A 90 0.51 27.59 12.56
N LEU A 91 -0.62 26.90 12.38
CA LEU A 91 -1.57 26.68 13.47
C LEU A 91 -1.04 25.62 14.45
N PRO A 92 -1.19 25.84 15.77
CA PRO A 92 -0.86 24.82 16.76
C PRO A 92 -1.81 23.63 16.65
N ALA A 93 -1.35 22.42 17.04
CA ALA A 93 -2.12 21.17 16.94
C ALA A 93 -3.57 21.26 17.44
N ARG A 94 -3.82 22.00 18.54
CA ARG A 94 -5.16 22.14 19.14
C ARG A 94 -6.18 22.91 18.26
N GLU A 95 -5.71 23.65 17.27
CA GLU A 95 -6.50 24.52 16.38
C GLU A 95 -6.63 23.99 14.94
N ARG A 96 -5.88 22.93 14.58
CA ARG A 96 -5.85 22.38 13.21
C ARG A 96 -7.06 21.56 12.80
N GLY A 97 -7.96 21.19 13.73
CA GLY A 97 -9.09 20.32 13.40
C GLY A 97 -8.71 18.87 13.08
N VAL A 98 -7.46 18.47 13.34
CA VAL A 98 -6.93 17.13 13.06
C VAL A 98 -7.18 16.16 14.20
N GLY A 99 -7.42 14.89 13.87
CA GLY A 99 -7.43 13.78 14.81
C GLY A 99 -6.26 12.87 14.74
N VAL A 100 -5.70 12.53 15.89
CA VAL A 100 -4.56 11.62 15.95
C VAL A 100 -4.91 10.43 16.82
N ILE A 101 -4.78 9.24 16.24
CA ILE A 101 -4.87 7.95 16.91
C ILE A 101 -3.45 7.37 16.92
N PHE A 102 -2.82 7.44 18.09
CA PHE A 102 -1.48 6.90 18.31
C PHE A 102 -1.50 5.38 18.56
N GLN A 103 -0.36 4.73 18.32
CA GLN A 103 -0.12 3.30 18.54
C GLN A 103 -0.51 2.81 19.95
N SER A 104 -0.30 3.59 21.00
CA SER A 104 -0.65 3.22 22.40
C SER A 104 -2.09 3.57 22.80
N TYR A 105 -2.94 3.99 21.85
CA TYR A 105 -4.32 4.48 22.00
C TYR A 105 -4.48 5.74 22.87
N ALA A 106 -3.48 6.05 23.71
CA ALA A 106 -3.42 7.18 24.63
C ALA A 106 -4.70 7.37 25.47
N LEU A 107 -5.37 6.28 25.87
CA LEU A 107 -6.58 6.36 26.70
C LEU A 107 -6.23 6.78 28.13
N PHE A 108 -7.12 7.56 28.77
CA PHE A 108 -6.95 7.94 30.17
C PHE A 108 -7.32 6.76 31.07
N PRO A 109 -6.36 6.12 31.78
CA PRO A 109 -6.57 4.84 32.44
C PRO A 109 -7.54 4.94 33.63
N LYS A 110 -7.58 6.12 34.28
CA LYS A 110 -8.45 6.40 35.44
C LYS A 110 -9.82 6.99 35.05
N MET A 111 -10.18 6.95 33.77
CA MET A 111 -11.48 7.40 33.27
C MET A 111 -12.23 6.23 32.65
N THR A 112 -13.56 6.20 32.83
CA THR A 112 -14.42 5.22 32.13
C THR A 112 -14.45 5.49 30.62
N VAL A 113 -14.96 4.55 29.83
CA VAL A 113 -15.12 4.72 28.37
C VAL A 113 -15.89 5.99 28.02
N GLU A 114 -17.06 6.23 28.63
CA GLU A 114 -17.82 7.46 28.35
C GLU A 114 -17.08 8.74 28.70
N LYS A 115 -16.28 8.71 29.79
CA LYS A 115 -15.49 9.86 30.22
C LYS A 115 -14.32 10.09 29.27
N ASN A 116 -13.71 9.03 28.74
CA ASN A 116 -12.69 9.12 27.69
C ASN A 116 -13.27 9.77 26.43
N ILE A 117 -14.40 9.27 25.92
CA ILE A 117 -15.04 9.80 24.70
C ILE A 117 -15.47 11.26 24.89
N GLY A 118 -16.08 11.59 26.04
CA GLY A 118 -16.56 12.94 26.32
C GLY A 118 -15.48 13.94 26.75
N TYR A 119 -14.22 13.52 26.93
CA TYR A 119 -13.16 14.33 27.54
C TYR A 119 -12.91 15.64 26.77
N GLY A 120 -12.70 15.57 25.45
CA GLY A 120 -12.42 16.74 24.62
C GLY A 120 -13.58 17.74 24.58
N LEU A 121 -14.81 17.25 24.57
CA LEU A 121 -16.02 18.09 24.62
C LEU A 121 -16.14 18.86 25.93
N ARG A 122 -15.74 18.24 27.06
CA ARG A 122 -15.72 18.88 28.37
C ARG A 122 -14.68 20.01 28.44
N ILE A 123 -13.49 19.79 27.90
CA ILE A 123 -12.44 20.84 27.83
C ILE A 123 -12.95 22.05 27.04
N ARG A 124 -13.66 21.81 25.93
CA ARG A 124 -14.28 22.87 25.11
C ARG A 124 -15.58 23.43 25.70
N LYS A 125 -15.86 23.17 26.97
CA LYS A 125 -17.00 23.72 27.74
C LYS A 125 -18.37 23.47 27.07
N ARG A 126 -18.53 22.36 26.33
CA ARG A 126 -19.84 21.96 25.78
C ARG A 126 -20.80 21.61 26.93
N SER A 127 -22.10 21.80 26.71
CA SER A 127 -23.10 21.52 27.74
C SER A 127 -23.18 20.02 28.08
N ARG A 128 -23.54 19.67 29.32
CA ARG A 128 -23.68 18.27 29.75
C ARG A 128 -24.64 17.47 28.86
N LYS A 129 -25.71 18.11 28.38
CA LYS A 129 -26.69 17.50 27.45
C LYS A 129 -26.04 17.12 26.12
N GLN A 130 -25.30 18.05 25.51
CA GLN A 130 -24.58 17.81 24.25
C GLN A 130 -23.51 16.72 24.40
N ILE A 131 -22.75 16.73 25.50
CA ILE A 131 -21.75 15.70 25.80
C ILE A 131 -22.42 14.32 25.88
N LYS A 132 -23.49 14.20 26.68
CA LYS A 132 -24.20 12.93 26.85
C LYS A 132 -24.77 12.41 25.52
N GLN A 133 -25.36 13.29 24.71
CA GLN A 133 -25.89 12.92 23.40
C GLN A 133 -24.77 12.39 22.48
N THR A 134 -23.68 13.17 22.31
CA THR A 134 -22.57 12.81 21.43
C THR A 134 -21.90 11.50 21.87
N VAL A 135 -21.70 11.32 23.18
CA VAL A 135 -21.14 10.08 23.74
C VAL A 135 -22.05 8.88 23.46
N ASN A 136 -23.38 9.03 23.56
CA ASN A 136 -24.31 7.95 23.25
C ASN A 136 -24.27 7.57 21.77
N GLU A 137 -24.27 8.56 20.87
CA GLU A 137 -24.19 8.35 19.43
C GLU A 137 -22.90 7.61 19.06
N LEU A 138 -21.77 8.04 19.61
CA LEU A 138 -20.46 7.44 19.31
C LEU A 138 -20.30 6.05 19.91
N LEU A 139 -20.79 5.82 21.12
CA LEU A 139 -20.80 4.47 21.72
C LEU A 139 -21.56 3.48 20.85
N SER A 140 -22.66 3.92 20.24
CA SER A 140 -23.44 3.08 19.34
C SER A 140 -22.76 2.85 18.00
N LEU A 141 -22.16 3.90 17.44
CA LEU A 141 -21.35 3.79 16.23
C LEU A 141 -20.22 2.75 16.37
N VAL A 142 -19.58 2.70 17.54
CA VAL A 142 -18.48 1.75 17.82
C VAL A 142 -18.91 0.45 18.52
N GLN A 143 -20.21 0.25 18.74
CA GLN A 143 -20.80 -0.94 19.38
C GLN A 143 -20.20 -1.25 20.76
N LEU A 144 -20.14 -0.23 21.64
CA LEU A 144 -19.57 -0.34 23.00
C LEU A 144 -20.53 0.16 24.09
N GLU A 145 -21.84 0.19 23.85
CA GLU A 145 -22.85 0.67 24.80
C GLU A 145 -22.73 -0.05 26.16
N GLU A 146 -22.60 -1.37 26.15
CA GLU A 146 -22.45 -2.22 27.36
C GLU A 146 -21.11 -2.01 28.08
N HIS A 147 -20.12 -1.42 27.41
CA HIS A 147 -18.78 -1.17 27.94
C HIS A 147 -18.61 0.25 28.49
N ARG A 148 -19.64 1.09 28.40
CA ARG A 148 -19.64 2.52 28.79
C ARG A 148 -18.95 2.83 30.13
N LYS A 149 -19.24 2.01 31.14
CA LYS A 149 -18.77 2.22 32.53
C LYS A 149 -17.44 1.52 32.84
N LYS A 150 -16.90 0.74 31.91
CA LYS A 150 -15.62 0.06 32.08
C LYS A 150 -14.46 1.05 31.98
N TYR A 151 -13.35 0.72 32.62
CA TYR A 151 -12.07 1.38 32.47
C TYR A 151 -11.25 0.73 31.34
N PRO A 152 -10.28 1.44 30.73
CA PRO A 152 -9.46 0.89 29.64
C PRO A 152 -8.81 -0.46 29.95
N SER A 153 -8.37 -0.69 31.19
CA SER A 153 -7.78 -1.96 31.64
C SER A 153 -8.73 -3.15 31.60
N GLN A 154 -10.04 -2.93 31.47
CA GLN A 154 -11.08 -3.97 31.42
C GLN A 154 -11.55 -4.25 29.98
N LEU A 155 -10.86 -3.70 28.99
CA LEU A 155 -11.19 -3.80 27.57
C LEU A 155 -10.09 -4.55 26.81
N SER A 156 -10.50 -5.32 25.79
CA SER A 156 -9.54 -5.88 24.83
C SER A 156 -8.85 -4.79 24.01
N GLY A 157 -7.71 -5.09 23.37
CA GLY A 157 -6.98 -4.12 22.54
C GLY A 157 -7.85 -3.48 21.45
N GLY A 158 -8.61 -4.30 20.71
CA GLY A 158 -9.54 -3.80 19.69
C GLY A 158 -10.66 -2.93 20.28
N GLN A 159 -11.19 -3.25 21.45
CA GLN A 159 -12.16 -2.40 22.15
C GLN A 159 -11.53 -1.06 22.55
N GLN A 160 -10.31 -1.06 23.09
CA GLN A 160 -9.58 0.18 23.43
C GLN A 160 -9.37 1.07 22.20
N GLN A 161 -9.00 0.47 21.07
CA GLN A 161 -8.83 1.19 19.81
C GLN A 161 -10.14 1.82 19.33
N ARG A 162 -11.25 1.08 19.38
CA ARG A 162 -12.59 1.62 19.08
C ARG A 162 -12.98 2.79 20.00
N VAL A 163 -12.62 2.74 21.29
CA VAL A 163 -12.79 3.88 22.21
C VAL A 163 -11.91 5.07 21.80
N ALA A 164 -10.67 4.85 21.38
CA ALA A 164 -9.78 5.90 20.92
C ALA A 164 -10.30 6.58 19.65
N ILE A 165 -10.83 5.81 18.69
CA ILE A 165 -11.49 6.33 17.49
C ILE A 165 -12.73 7.13 17.87
N ALA A 166 -13.63 6.58 18.69
CA ALA A 166 -14.82 7.30 19.16
C ALA A 166 -14.47 8.63 19.85
N ARG A 167 -13.47 8.62 20.73
CA ARG A 167 -12.98 9.85 21.39
C ARG A 167 -12.47 10.87 20.39
N THR A 168 -11.81 10.41 19.34
CA THR A 168 -11.27 11.28 18.28
C THR A 168 -12.41 11.83 17.42
N LEU A 169 -13.39 11.02 17.05
CA LEU A 169 -14.57 11.48 16.32
C LEU A 169 -15.44 12.46 17.10
N ALA A 170 -15.37 12.46 18.43
CA ALA A 170 -16.21 13.31 19.28
C ALA A 170 -16.11 14.81 18.98
N TYR A 171 -14.95 15.29 18.51
CA TYR A 171 -14.80 16.71 18.15
C TYR A 171 -15.03 17.02 16.67
N LYS A 172 -15.43 16.01 15.86
CA LYS A 172 -15.64 16.12 14.41
C LYS A 172 -14.40 16.63 13.67
N PRO A 173 -13.32 15.83 13.61
CA PRO A 173 -12.13 16.18 12.84
C PRO A 173 -12.42 16.42 11.37
N GLU A 174 -11.63 17.32 10.80
CA GLU A 174 -11.51 17.51 9.35
C GLU A 174 -10.73 16.35 8.72
N VAL A 175 -9.73 15.79 9.43
CA VAL A 175 -8.97 14.60 8.99
C VAL A 175 -8.56 13.74 10.17
N LEU A 176 -8.55 12.41 9.97
CA LEU A 176 -8.04 11.43 10.93
C LEU A 176 -6.65 10.95 10.52
N LEU A 177 -5.75 10.86 11.49
CA LEU A 177 -4.39 10.36 11.33
C LEU A 177 -4.20 9.16 12.24
N PHE A 178 -3.72 8.06 11.67
CA PHE A 178 -3.46 6.82 12.39
C PHE A 178 -1.96 6.51 12.34
N ASP A 179 -1.33 6.36 13.50
CA ASP A 179 0.09 6.05 13.63
C ASP A 179 0.28 4.60 14.09
N GLU A 180 0.61 3.70 13.15
CA GLU A 180 0.77 2.25 13.34
C GLU A 180 -0.32 1.61 14.22
N PRO A 181 -1.61 1.80 13.86
CA PRO A 181 -2.72 1.54 14.77
C PRO A 181 -2.94 0.06 15.11
N PHE A 182 -2.28 -0.88 14.42
CA PHE A 182 -2.45 -2.32 14.63
C PHE A 182 -1.19 -3.06 15.09
N GLY A 183 -0.06 -2.35 15.26
CA GLY A 183 1.24 -2.97 15.52
C GLY A 183 1.30 -3.80 16.82
N ALA A 184 0.48 -3.46 17.82
CA ALA A 184 0.46 -4.13 19.12
C ALA A 184 -0.54 -5.32 19.21
N LEU A 185 -1.18 -5.71 18.11
CA LEU A 185 -2.21 -6.75 18.08
C LEU A 185 -1.70 -8.05 17.44
N ASP A 186 -2.26 -9.18 17.87
CA ASP A 186 -2.02 -10.48 17.22
C ASP A 186 -2.62 -10.53 15.79
N ALA A 187 -2.14 -11.46 14.97
CA ALA A 187 -2.45 -11.52 13.55
C ALA A 187 -3.96 -11.69 13.25
N GLN A 188 -4.68 -12.54 13.99
CA GLN A 188 -6.10 -12.76 13.74
C GLN A 188 -6.93 -11.55 14.15
N THR A 189 -6.64 -10.99 15.34
CA THR A 189 -7.31 -9.77 15.81
C THR A 189 -7.03 -8.60 14.88
N ARG A 190 -5.82 -8.48 14.33
CA ARG A 190 -5.45 -7.43 13.35
C ARG A 190 -6.34 -7.47 12.11
N VAL A 191 -6.50 -8.63 11.47
CA VAL A 191 -7.34 -8.77 10.27
C VAL A 191 -8.79 -8.37 10.55
N HIS A 192 -9.34 -8.86 11.66
CA HIS A 192 -10.72 -8.55 12.02
C HIS A 192 -10.92 -7.04 12.26
N LEU A 193 -10.02 -6.43 13.03
CA LEU A 193 -10.11 -5.02 13.39
C LEU A 193 -9.88 -4.08 12.20
N ARG A 194 -9.00 -4.44 11.26
CA ARG A 194 -8.84 -3.71 9.99
C ARG A 194 -10.17 -3.55 9.26
N ARG A 195 -10.91 -4.66 9.09
CA ARG A 195 -12.20 -4.67 8.40
C ARG A 195 -13.24 -3.81 9.13
N GLU A 196 -13.29 -3.91 10.45
CA GLU A 196 -14.20 -3.10 11.26
C GLU A 196 -13.90 -1.60 11.14
N ILE A 197 -12.62 -1.21 11.24
CA ILE A 197 -12.22 0.20 11.13
C ILE A 197 -12.51 0.74 9.73
N ARG A 198 -12.21 -0.03 8.68
CA ARG A 198 -12.55 0.36 7.30
C ARG A 198 -14.05 0.57 7.14
N ALA A 199 -14.87 -0.34 7.66
CA ALA A 199 -16.32 -0.21 7.62
C ALA A 199 -16.82 1.01 8.42
N LEU A 200 -16.19 1.30 9.56
CA LEU A 200 -16.52 2.48 10.37
C LEU A 200 -16.15 3.78 9.66
N LEU A 201 -14.95 3.88 9.08
CA LEU A 201 -14.52 5.10 8.37
C LEU A 201 -15.42 5.39 7.17
N ARG A 202 -15.79 4.36 6.40
CA ARG A 202 -16.77 4.50 5.30
C ARG A 202 -18.13 5.02 5.76
N LYS A 203 -18.60 4.60 6.95
CA LYS A 203 -19.87 5.10 7.51
C LYS A 203 -19.79 6.55 7.96
N VAL A 204 -18.62 6.98 8.45
CA VAL A 204 -18.41 8.33 8.98
C VAL A 204 -18.05 9.33 7.87
N ASN A 205 -17.51 8.85 6.75
CA ASN A 205 -17.10 9.63 5.59
C ASN A 205 -16.15 10.78 5.97
N VAL A 206 -15.10 10.47 6.72
CA VAL A 206 -14.04 11.40 7.11
C VAL A 206 -12.74 10.92 6.48
N PRO A 207 -11.97 11.82 5.85
CA PRO A 207 -10.69 11.46 5.25
C PRO A 207 -9.73 10.94 6.31
N ALA A 208 -8.96 9.93 5.96
CA ALA A 208 -8.04 9.25 6.86
C ALA A 208 -6.66 9.06 6.23
N ILE A 209 -5.62 9.33 7.01
CA ILE A 209 -4.23 9.04 6.66
C ILE A 209 -3.73 7.98 7.63
N PHE A 210 -3.34 6.84 7.10
CA PHE A 210 -2.75 5.75 7.86
C PHE A 210 -1.24 5.71 7.66
N ILE A 211 -0.50 5.48 8.73
CA ILE A 211 0.90 5.12 8.67
C ILE A 211 1.04 3.66 9.07
N THR A 212 1.72 2.91 8.23
CA THR A 212 2.10 1.53 8.54
C THR A 212 3.40 1.15 7.84
N HIS A 213 4.03 0.10 8.35
CA HIS A 213 5.11 -0.62 7.68
C HIS A 213 4.64 -1.99 7.16
N ASP A 214 3.39 -2.36 7.41
CA ASP A 214 2.79 -3.63 7.02
C ASP A 214 2.10 -3.49 5.64
N GLN A 215 2.51 -4.35 4.72
CA GLN A 215 2.05 -4.35 3.33
C GLN A 215 0.58 -4.77 3.23
N GLU A 216 0.18 -5.79 3.98
CA GLU A 216 -1.19 -6.28 3.96
C GLU A 216 -2.14 -5.22 4.51
N GLU A 217 -1.73 -4.48 5.55
CA GLU A 217 -2.51 -3.36 6.08
C GLU A 217 -2.74 -2.31 5.00
N ALA A 218 -1.70 -1.94 4.26
CA ALA A 218 -1.81 -0.95 3.20
C ALA A 218 -2.75 -1.41 2.08
N LEU A 219 -2.62 -2.66 1.62
CA LEU A 219 -3.44 -3.24 0.57
C LEU A 219 -4.92 -3.41 0.98
N GLU A 220 -5.19 -3.73 2.25
CA GLU A 220 -6.55 -3.95 2.74
C GLU A 220 -7.28 -2.69 3.20
N LEU A 221 -6.58 -1.65 3.66
CA LEU A 221 -7.20 -0.45 4.21
C LEU A 221 -7.29 0.69 3.20
N GLY A 222 -6.23 0.88 2.42
CA GLY A 222 -6.08 2.04 1.55
C GLY A 222 -7.04 2.01 0.37
N ASP A 223 -7.62 3.16 0.08
CA ASP A 223 -8.15 3.44 -1.25
C ASP A 223 -7.00 3.86 -2.18
N ARG A 224 -5.99 4.54 -1.63
CA ARG A 224 -4.67 4.78 -2.23
C ARG A 224 -3.54 4.48 -1.25
N ILE A 225 -2.37 4.16 -1.79
CA ILE A 225 -1.13 3.88 -1.06
C ILE A 225 -0.05 4.80 -1.62
N ALA A 226 0.63 5.54 -0.73
CA ALA A 226 1.85 6.27 -1.03
C ALA A 226 3.04 5.52 -0.44
N VAL A 227 3.92 4.99 -1.31
CA VAL A 227 5.13 4.29 -0.91
C VAL A 227 6.25 5.31 -0.70
N ILE A 228 6.78 5.36 0.53
CA ILE A 228 7.77 6.32 0.97
C ILE A 228 9.11 5.64 1.24
N ARG A 229 10.16 6.15 0.61
CA ARG A 229 11.54 5.70 0.79
C ARG A 229 12.46 6.89 0.97
N LEU A 230 13.29 6.84 2.02
CA LEU A 230 14.34 7.84 2.28
C LEU A 230 13.82 9.30 2.21
N GLY A 231 12.62 9.56 2.73
CA GLY A 231 12.05 10.92 2.74
C GLY A 231 11.43 11.38 1.43
N HIS A 232 11.27 10.49 0.44
CA HIS A 232 10.59 10.74 -0.84
C HIS A 232 9.41 9.78 -1.04
N ILE A 233 8.46 10.20 -1.85
CA ILE A 233 7.40 9.32 -2.36
C ILE A 233 7.91 8.69 -3.66
N ASP A 234 8.06 7.37 -3.67
CA ASP A 234 8.43 6.59 -4.85
C ASP A 234 7.23 6.40 -5.79
N GLN A 235 6.03 6.19 -5.23
CA GLN A 235 4.79 6.00 -6.01
C GLN A 235 3.56 6.29 -5.14
N ILE A 236 2.52 6.85 -5.76
CA ILE A 236 1.17 6.89 -5.19
C ILE A 236 0.19 6.30 -6.20
N GLY A 237 -0.66 5.39 -5.76
CA GLY A 237 -1.70 4.80 -6.61
C GLY A 237 -2.69 3.98 -5.79
N THR A 238 -3.66 3.38 -6.46
CA THR A 238 -4.54 2.39 -5.84
C THR A 238 -3.73 1.15 -5.43
N PRO A 239 -4.22 0.32 -4.47
CA PRO A 239 -3.57 -0.93 -4.11
C PRO A 239 -3.22 -1.82 -5.30
N SER A 240 -4.11 -1.90 -6.30
CA SER A 240 -3.89 -2.67 -7.52
C SER A 240 -2.77 -2.08 -8.37
N GLU A 241 -2.76 -0.76 -8.58
CA GLU A 241 -1.74 -0.08 -9.39
C GLU A 241 -0.34 -0.23 -8.78
N VAL A 242 -0.19 0.03 -7.47
CA VAL A 242 1.13 -0.06 -6.83
C VAL A 242 1.65 -1.50 -6.77
N TYR A 243 0.76 -2.49 -6.72
CA TYR A 243 1.13 -3.90 -6.67
C TYR A 243 1.47 -4.47 -8.06
N ASN A 244 0.61 -4.23 -9.05
CA ASN A 244 0.71 -4.81 -10.39
C ASN A 244 1.59 -3.99 -11.34
N ASN A 245 1.65 -2.67 -11.16
CA ASN A 245 2.41 -1.75 -12.01
C ASN A 245 3.36 -0.89 -11.15
N PRO A 246 4.36 -1.51 -10.51
CA PRO A 246 5.31 -0.78 -9.67
C PRO A 246 6.17 0.18 -10.50
N ALA A 247 6.29 1.43 -10.07
CA ALA A 247 7.07 2.46 -10.75
C ALA A 247 8.59 2.32 -10.50
N THR A 248 8.99 1.65 -9.42
CA THR A 248 10.38 1.40 -9.07
C THR A 248 10.58 -0.05 -8.60
N GLU A 249 11.81 -0.54 -8.71
CA GLU A 249 12.20 -1.85 -8.14
C GLU A 249 11.93 -1.92 -6.64
N TYR A 250 12.12 -0.79 -5.93
CA TYR A 250 11.81 -0.73 -4.52
C TYR A 250 10.32 -0.95 -4.26
N VAL A 251 9.42 -0.30 -5.00
CA VAL A 251 7.98 -0.55 -4.85
C VAL A 251 7.64 -2.00 -5.14
N ALA A 252 8.22 -2.57 -6.21
CA ALA A 252 8.01 -3.96 -6.56
C ALA A 252 8.40 -4.91 -5.41
N THR A 253 9.61 -4.78 -4.89
CA THR A 253 10.17 -5.66 -3.85
C THR A 253 9.63 -5.38 -2.45
N PHE A 254 9.14 -4.16 -2.20
CA PHE A 254 8.64 -3.76 -0.89
C PHE A 254 7.18 -4.11 -0.65
N LEU A 255 6.35 -4.28 -1.69
CA LEU A 255 4.91 -4.63 -1.53
C LEU A 255 4.62 -6.14 -1.54
N GLY A 256 5.62 -6.96 -1.84
CA GLY A 256 5.49 -8.41 -1.91
C GLY A 256 6.72 -9.04 -2.53
N ALA A 257 6.70 -10.37 -2.64
CA ALA A 257 7.73 -11.07 -3.39
C ALA A 257 7.68 -10.66 -4.87
N ALA A 258 8.85 -10.52 -5.48
CA ALA A 258 9.00 -10.23 -6.90
C ALA A 258 10.23 -10.97 -7.43
N ASN A 259 10.11 -11.48 -8.64
CA ASN A 259 11.26 -11.93 -9.42
C ASN A 259 11.77 -10.78 -10.26
N ILE A 260 13.08 -10.67 -10.38
CA ILE A 260 13.75 -9.64 -11.19
C ILE A 260 14.75 -10.35 -12.08
N LEU A 261 14.59 -10.20 -13.38
CA LEU A 261 15.55 -10.63 -14.38
C LEU A 261 16.09 -9.40 -15.11
N GLU A 262 17.39 -9.38 -15.34
CA GLU A 262 18.03 -8.34 -16.13
C GLU A 262 17.90 -8.69 -17.61
N GLY A 263 17.69 -7.68 -18.44
CA GLY A 263 17.59 -7.82 -19.88
C GLY A 263 18.01 -6.56 -20.63
N THR A 264 17.97 -6.64 -21.94
CA THR A 264 18.30 -5.53 -22.84
C THR A 264 17.19 -5.37 -23.87
N ILE A 265 16.86 -4.14 -24.23
CA ILE A 265 15.92 -3.89 -25.32
C ILE A 265 16.62 -4.11 -26.66
N HIS A 266 16.07 -4.97 -27.50
CA HIS A 266 16.56 -5.22 -28.85
C HIS A 266 15.39 -5.46 -29.81
N ASN A 267 15.34 -4.75 -30.94
CA ASN A 267 14.30 -4.83 -31.98
C ASN A 267 12.85 -4.77 -31.44
N GLY A 268 12.59 -4.00 -30.39
CA GLY A 268 11.25 -3.92 -29.76
C GLY A 268 10.89 -5.10 -28.86
N HIS A 269 11.84 -5.98 -28.55
CA HIS A 269 11.73 -7.09 -27.61
C HIS A 269 12.61 -6.85 -26.39
N VAL A 270 12.28 -7.54 -25.29
CA VAL A 270 13.20 -7.65 -24.14
C VAL A 270 13.99 -8.94 -24.31
N GLU A 271 15.30 -8.83 -24.44
CA GLU A 271 16.22 -9.96 -24.41
C GLU A 271 16.65 -10.25 -22.98
N VAL A 272 16.31 -11.45 -22.48
CA VAL A 272 16.74 -11.96 -21.18
C VAL A 272 17.48 -13.28 -21.43
N GLY A 273 18.81 -13.25 -21.35
CA GLY A 273 19.60 -14.40 -21.79
C GLY A 273 19.40 -14.66 -23.28
N SER A 274 19.12 -15.93 -23.63
CA SER A 274 18.86 -16.40 -24.99
C SER A 274 17.41 -16.21 -25.46
N VAL A 275 16.54 -15.56 -24.67
CA VAL A 275 15.11 -15.43 -24.95
C VAL A 275 14.71 -14.01 -25.25
N GLN A 276 13.99 -13.85 -26.36
CA GLN A 276 13.25 -12.63 -26.71
C GLN A 276 11.82 -12.73 -26.22
N ILE A 277 11.45 -11.87 -25.29
CA ILE A 277 10.08 -11.77 -24.81
C ILE A 277 9.37 -10.70 -25.67
N PRO A 278 8.29 -11.05 -26.40
CA PRO A 278 7.48 -10.08 -27.12
C PRO A 278 6.87 -9.14 -26.09
N ALA A 279 7.29 -7.90 -26.16
CA ALA A 279 6.81 -6.93 -25.20
C ALA A 279 5.40 -6.51 -25.59
N ARG A 280 4.42 -7.07 -24.89
CA ARG A 280 3.01 -6.65 -24.99
C ARG A 280 2.77 -5.26 -24.40
N ILE A 281 3.80 -4.63 -23.85
CA ILE A 281 3.74 -3.40 -23.06
C ILE A 281 4.86 -2.47 -23.52
N ASP A 282 4.50 -1.21 -23.83
CA ASP A 282 5.29 0.03 -23.91
C ASP A 282 6.83 -0.03 -24.11
N VAL A 283 7.39 -0.98 -24.86
CA VAL A 283 8.82 -0.98 -25.20
C VAL A 283 9.22 0.24 -26.02
N ALA A 284 8.25 0.87 -26.68
CA ALA A 284 8.42 2.18 -27.31
C ALA A 284 8.93 3.29 -26.36
N LYS A 285 8.84 3.11 -25.03
CA LYS A 285 9.40 4.03 -24.03
C LYS A 285 10.90 3.86 -23.80
N PHE A 286 11.50 2.79 -24.30
CA PHE A 286 12.91 2.45 -24.08
C PHE A 286 13.70 2.56 -25.38
N SER A 287 14.99 2.86 -25.26
CA SER A 287 15.89 2.95 -26.40
C SER A 287 16.48 1.58 -26.76
N GLU A 288 16.82 1.39 -28.03
CA GLU A 288 17.55 0.20 -28.49
C GLU A 288 18.87 0.05 -27.73
N GLY A 289 19.16 -1.16 -27.24
CA GLY A 289 20.34 -1.46 -26.42
C GLY A 289 20.23 -1.03 -24.95
N GLN A 290 19.10 -0.45 -24.52
CA GLN A 290 18.92 -0.02 -23.13
C GLN A 290 18.81 -1.22 -22.19
N SER A 291 19.59 -1.22 -21.10
CA SER A 291 19.46 -2.21 -20.02
C SER A 291 18.18 -1.99 -19.22
N VAL A 292 17.42 -3.06 -19.04
CA VAL A 292 16.14 -3.09 -18.35
C VAL A 292 16.05 -4.24 -17.35
N LYS A 293 15.10 -4.13 -16.43
CA LYS A 293 14.71 -5.16 -15.47
C LYS A 293 13.31 -5.62 -15.81
N LEU A 294 13.17 -6.91 -16.07
CA LEU A 294 11.89 -7.59 -16.15
C LEU A 294 11.48 -8.02 -14.74
N ILE A 295 10.35 -7.49 -14.28
CA ILE A 295 9.82 -7.72 -12.95
C ILE A 295 8.47 -8.42 -13.06
N PHE A 296 8.30 -9.53 -12.34
CA PHE A 296 7.03 -10.27 -12.31
C PHE A 296 6.80 -10.91 -10.95
N ARG A 297 5.55 -11.09 -10.57
CA ARG A 297 5.20 -11.69 -9.28
C ARG A 297 5.33 -13.21 -9.34
N PRO A 298 5.57 -13.89 -8.21
CA PRO A 298 5.54 -15.35 -8.19
C PRO A 298 4.22 -15.95 -8.68
N GLU A 299 3.09 -15.28 -8.42
CA GLU A 299 1.76 -15.69 -8.87
C GLU A 299 1.52 -15.43 -10.36
N ASP A 300 2.37 -14.63 -11.01
CA ASP A 300 2.32 -14.42 -12.46
C ASP A 300 3.12 -15.49 -13.24
N VAL A 301 3.73 -16.44 -12.54
CA VAL A 301 4.52 -17.50 -13.13
C VAL A 301 3.67 -18.75 -13.34
N SER A 302 3.36 -19.03 -14.60
CA SER A 302 2.77 -20.30 -15.02
C SER A 302 3.86 -21.34 -15.25
N VAL A 303 3.62 -22.58 -14.79
CA VAL A 303 4.57 -23.68 -14.89
C VAL A 303 3.90 -24.88 -15.57
N SER A 304 4.53 -25.39 -16.63
CA SER A 304 4.05 -26.56 -17.38
C SER A 304 5.13 -27.62 -17.52
N LYS A 305 4.76 -28.91 -17.55
CA LYS A 305 5.68 -30.01 -17.92
C LYS A 305 5.82 -30.15 -19.44
N THR A 306 4.84 -29.66 -20.19
CA THR A 306 4.81 -29.71 -21.66
C THR A 306 5.21 -28.35 -22.22
N GLN A 307 5.76 -28.33 -23.44
CA GLN A 307 6.14 -27.09 -24.15
C GLN A 307 4.95 -26.17 -24.44
N THR A 308 3.74 -26.71 -24.35
CA THR A 308 2.50 -25.94 -24.53
C THR A 308 2.18 -25.17 -23.25
N LEU A 309 2.22 -23.84 -23.35
CA LEU A 309 1.67 -22.93 -22.36
C LEU A 309 0.22 -22.57 -22.72
N PRO A 310 -0.63 -22.21 -21.74
CA PRO A 310 -1.97 -21.73 -22.07
C PRO A 310 -1.90 -20.47 -22.94
N SER A 311 -2.88 -20.30 -23.83
CA SER A 311 -2.96 -19.13 -24.71
C SER A 311 -2.86 -17.83 -23.92
N GLY A 312 -2.10 -16.85 -24.44
CA GLY A 312 -1.93 -15.56 -23.78
C GLY A 312 -0.80 -15.48 -22.74
N HIS A 313 0.00 -16.53 -22.53
CA HIS A 313 1.19 -16.43 -21.67
C HIS A 313 2.42 -16.09 -22.51
N ALA A 314 3.27 -15.19 -22.01
CA ALA A 314 4.57 -14.93 -22.63
C ALA A 314 5.55 -16.04 -22.23
N CYS A 315 6.12 -16.77 -23.19
CA CYS A 315 7.13 -17.77 -22.90
C CYS A 315 8.39 -17.09 -22.35
N LEU A 316 8.88 -17.57 -21.21
CA LEU A 316 10.15 -17.14 -20.64
C LEU A 316 11.22 -18.18 -21.01
N LEU A 317 11.52 -19.13 -20.14
CA LEU A 317 12.60 -20.10 -20.32
C LEU A 317 12.16 -21.47 -19.82
N SER A 318 12.93 -22.51 -20.16
CA SER A 318 12.85 -23.77 -19.41
C SER A 318 13.63 -23.65 -18.10
N GLY A 319 13.30 -24.47 -17.11
CA GLY A 319 14.02 -24.51 -15.84
C GLY A 319 13.89 -25.84 -15.13
N ILE A 320 14.62 -25.98 -14.02
CA ILE A 320 14.61 -27.16 -13.15
C ILE A 320 14.03 -26.74 -11.80
N VAL A 321 13.06 -27.51 -11.32
CA VAL A 321 12.49 -27.32 -9.98
C VAL A 321 13.52 -27.73 -8.92
N GLU A 322 14.03 -26.77 -8.17
CA GLU A 322 15.02 -27.01 -7.11
C GLU A 322 14.37 -27.28 -5.77
N GLU A 323 13.23 -26.65 -5.48
CA GLU A 323 12.52 -26.80 -4.21
C GLU A 323 11.01 -26.64 -4.41
N ILE A 324 10.25 -27.39 -3.61
CA ILE A 324 8.80 -27.31 -3.52
C ILE A 324 8.43 -27.17 -2.03
N SER A 325 7.76 -26.08 -1.67
CA SER A 325 7.33 -25.81 -0.31
C SER A 325 5.81 -25.62 -0.26
N PHE A 326 5.12 -26.30 0.65
CA PHE A 326 3.68 -26.13 0.85
C PHE A 326 3.40 -24.97 1.81
N VAL A 327 2.62 -23.97 1.37
CA VAL A 327 2.30 -22.76 2.16
C VAL A 327 0.78 -22.64 2.38
N GLY A 328 0.08 -23.78 2.44
CA GLY A 328 -1.37 -23.81 2.68
C GLY A 328 -2.19 -23.62 1.40
N ALA A 329 -2.55 -22.37 1.08
CA ALA A 329 -3.43 -22.06 -0.06
C ALA A 329 -2.74 -22.23 -1.42
N TYR A 330 -1.41 -22.18 -1.44
CA TYR A 330 -0.58 -22.34 -2.61
C TYR A 330 0.67 -23.16 -2.31
N GLU A 331 1.26 -23.70 -3.37
CA GLU A 331 2.58 -24.31 -3.41
C GLU A 331 3.57 -23.25 -3.88
N ARG A 332 4.71 -23.13 -3.21
CA ARG A 332 5.81 -22.26 -3.63
C ARG A 332 6.90 -23.11 -4.26
N LEU A 333 7.35 -22.72 -5.44
CA LEU A 333 8.42 -23.37 -6.18
C LEU A 333 9.63 -22.45 -6.23
N ARG A 334 10.82 -23.03 -6.10
CA ARG A 334 12.09 -22.40 -6.47
C ARG A 334 12.60 -23.07 -7.74
N ILE A 335 12.73 -22.32 -8.83
CA ILE A 335 13.02 -22.85 -10.16
C ILE A 335 14.29 -22.19 -10.68
N ARG A 336 15.33 -22.98 -10.95
CA ARG A 336 16.54 -22.48 -11.60
C ARG A 336 16.33 -22.47 -13.12
N LEU A 337 16.57 -21.31 -13.73
CA LEU A 337 16.42 -21.13 -15.17
C LEU A 337 17.53 -21.87 -15.92
N ASP A 338 17.20 -22.42 -17.10
CA ASP A 338 18.13 -23.07 -18.01
C ASP A 338 18.17 -22.30 -19.35
N PRO A 339 19.18 -21.43 -19.55
CA PRO A 339 19.33 -20.62 -20.77
C PRO A 339 19.75 -21.42 -22.01
N GLY A 340 20.23 -22.67 -21.83
CA GLY A 340 20.72 -23.52 -22.91
C GLY A 340 19.66 -24.42 -23.53
N GLY A 341 18.44 -24.41 -23.00
CA GLY A 341 17.33 -25.20 -23.52
C GLY A 341 16.68 -24.54 -24.73
N SER A 342 17.04 -24.95 -25.95
CA SER A 342 16.46 -24.52 -27.24
C SER A 342 15.01 -24.96 -27.47
N ALA A 343 14.24 -25.20 -26.41
CA ALA A 343 12.84 -25.58 -26.50
C ALA A 343 11.97 -24.32 -26.31
N ALA A 344 11.75 -23.60 -27.41
CA ALA A 344 10.74 -22.56 -27.47
C ALA A 344 9.38 -23.14 -27.04
N CYS A 345 8.62 -22.40 -26.23
CA CYS A 345 7.26 -22.82 -25.91
C CYS A 345 6.41 -22.72 -27.19
N ASP A 346 5.59 -23.73 -27.46
CA ASP A 346 4.55 -23.69 -28.49
C ASP A 346 3.37 -22.83 -28.00
N ALA A 347 3.63 -21.56 -27.74
CA ALA A 347 2.60 -20.56 -27.52
C ALA A 347 2.29 -19.94 -28.89
N GLY A 348 1.13 -20.27 -29.46
CA GLY A 348 0.71 -19.83 -30.80
C GLY A 348 1.03 -18.35 -31.11
N ASP A 349 1.61 -18.16 -32.31
CA ASP A 349 1.99 -16.92 -33.00
C ASP A 349 3.18 -16.11 -32.45
N THR A 350 4.42 -16.56 -32.73
CA THR A 350 5.47 -15.96 -33.62
C THR A 350 6.75 -16.79 -33.44
N PRO A 351 7.56 -17.11 -34.48
CA PRO A 351 8.79 -17.88 -34.30
C PRO A 351 9.82 -17.08 -33.50
N TYR A 352 10.20 -17.58 -32.33
CA TYR A 352 11.25 -17.01 -31.48
C TYR A 352 12.62 -17.36 -32.07
N TYR A 353 13.51 -16.37 -32.23
CA TYR A 353 14.89 -16.59 -32.66
C TYR A 353 15.83 -16.57 -31.45
N LEU A 354 16.71 -17.57 -31.39
CA LEU A 354 17.79 -17.66 -30.39
C LEU A 354 18.95 -16.77 -30.83
N THR A 355 19.31 -15.76 -30.03
CA THR A 355 20.56 -15.02 -30.20
C THR A 355 21.57 -15.49 -29.14
N THR A 356 22.76 -15.87 -29.60
CA THR A 356 23.85 -16.33 -28.75
C THR A 356 24.78 -15.18 -28.44
N GLU A 357 24.52 -14.45 -27.34
CA GLU A 357 25.52 -13.64 -26.63
C GLU A 357 24.89 -13.06 -25.35
N THR A 358 25.00 -13.79 -24.23
CA THR A 358 24.65 -13.24 -22.92
C THR A 358 25.58 -13.81 -21.84
N PRO A 359 26.06 -12.98 -20.89
CA PRO A 359 26.96 -13.45 -19.83
C PRO A 359 26.31 -14.51 -18.93
N GLU A 360 27.04 -15.61 -18.66
CA GLU A 360 26.63 -16.75 -17.80
C GLU A 360 26.25 -16.37 -16.35
N SER A 361 26.47 -15.13 -15.91
CA SER A 361 26.33 -14.71 -14.51
C SER A 361 24.88 -14.44 -14.06
N GLN A 362 23.93 -14.25 -14.99
CA GLN A 362 22.53 -13.94 -14.67
C GLN A 362 21.62 -15.18 -14.60
N THR A 363 22.02 -16.29 -15.22
CA THR A 363 21.22 -17.51 -15.41
C THR A 363 21.27 -18.49 -14.24
N ALA A 364 22.08 -18.19 -13.22
CA ALA A 364 22.22 -18.99 -12.01
C ALA A 364 21.24 -18.59 -10.89
N LYS A 365 20.47 -17.50 -11.04
CA LYS A 365 19.52 -17.06 -10.02
C LYS A 365 18.18 -17.79 -10.19
N PRO A 366 17.70 -18.53 -9.18
CA PRO A 366 16.41 -19.17 -9.26
C PRO A 366 15.28 -18.15 -9.08
N ILE A 367 14.21 -18.36 -9.84
CA ILE A 367 12.96 -17.61 -9.69
C ILE A 367 12.03 -18.34 -8.72
N ILE A 368 11.06 -17.60 -8.20
CA ILE A 368 10.02 -18.12 -7.33
C ILE A 368 8.70 -18.13 -8.12
N ALA A 369 7.98 -19.25 -8.06
CA ALA A 369 6.61 -19.33 -8.59
C ALA A 369 5.65 -19.74 -7.46
N THR A 370 4.42 -19.23 -7.48
CA THR A 370 3.36 -19.68 -6.57
C THR A 370 2.21 -20.26 -7.37
N ARG A 371 1.79 -21.47 -7.00
CA ARG A 371 0.75 -22.22 -7.69
C ARG A 371 -0.42 -22.46 -6.75
N PRO A 372 -1.63 -21.97 -7.06
CA PRO A 372 -2.81 -22.25 -6.26
C PRO A 372 -3.06 -23.76 -6.12
N LYS A 373 -3.63 -24.18 -4.99
CA LYS A 373 -3.90 -25.60 -4.71
C LYS A 373 -4.61 -26.38 -5.84
N PRO A 374 -5.63 -25.83 -6.53
CA PRO A 374 -6.25 -26.55 -7.65
C PRO A 374 -5.26 -26.90 -8.77
N GLU A 375 -4.33 -25.98 -9.07
CA GLU A 375 -3.33 -26.15 -10.12
C GLU A 375 -2.23 -27.14 -9.70
N SER A 376 -1.74 -27.04 -8.46
CA SER A 376 -0.73 -27.96 -7.93
C SER A 376 -1.27 -29.40 -7.79
N MET A 377 -2.56 -29.55 -7.54
CA MET A 377 -3.23 -30.86 -7.54
C MET A 377 -3.44 -31.41 -8.95
N ALA A 378 -3.73 -30.55 -9.94
CA ALA A 378 -3.89 -30.97 -11.34
C ALA A 378 -2.55 -31.44 -11.95
N THR A 379 -1.45 -30.73 -11.68
CA THR A 379 -0.11 -31.08 -12.18
C THR A 379 0.87 -31.21 -11.02
N LYS A 380 1.19 -32.46 -10.65
CA LYS A 380 2.18 -32.76 -9.62
C LYS A 380 3.60 -32.61 -10.15
N LEU A 381 4.35 -31.71 -9.53
CA LEU A 381 5.78 -31.51 -9.77
C LEU A 381 6.61 -32.22 -8.70
N ARG A 382 7.84 -32.57 -9.04
CA ARG A 382 8.86 -33.07 -8.10
C ARG A 382 10.12 -32.24 -8.22
N GLN A 383 10.91 -32.22 -7.16
CA GLN A 383 12.28 -31.69 -7.22
C GLN A 383 13.07 -32.43 -8.32
N GLY A 384 13.76 -31.67 -9.16
CA GLY A 384 14.48 -32.16 -10.33
C GLY A 384 13.66 -32.21 -11.63
N ASP A 385 12.34 -32.00 -11.59
CA ASP A 385 11.52 -31.94 -12.81
C ASP A 385 11.95 -30.76 -13.69
N ARG A 386 12.09 -31.02 -15.00
CA ARG A 386 12.23 -29.97 -16.01
C ARG A 386 10.85 -29.40 -16.34
N VAL A 387 10.74 -28.07 -16.36
CA VAL A 387 9.49 -27.36 -16.60
C VAL A 387 9.68 -26.20 -17.58
N PHE A 388 8.60 -25.85 -18.27
CA PHE A 388 8.47 -24.66 -19.10
C PHE A 388 7.78 -23.55 -18.31
N ILE A 389 8.32 -22.35 -18.41
CA ILE A 389 7.91 -21.21 -17.60
C ILE A 389 7.27 -20.17 -18.53
N GLY A 390 6.04 -19.79 -18.21
CA GLY A 390 5.34 -18.70 -18.89
C GLY A 390 4.97 -17.61 -17.91
N LEU A 391 4.86 -16.38 -18.39
CA LEU A 391 4.42 -15.22 -17.60
C LEU A 391 3.02 -14.77 -18.03
N THR A 392 2.11 -14.61 -17.07
CA THR A 392 0.79 -13.98 -17.29
C THR A 392 0.88 -12.47 -17.32
N SER A 393 1.74 -11.89 -16.49
CA SER A 393 1.95 -10.46 -16.34
C SER A 393 3.41 -10.19 -15.96
N PHE A 394 3.92 -9.03 -16.39
CA PHE A 394 5.23 -8.52 -16.01
C PHE A 394 5.30 -7.02 -16.25
N THR A 395 6.23 -6.36 -15.57
CA THR A 395 6.56 -4.94 -15.74
C THR A 395 8.01 -4.82 -16.18
N ILE A 396 8.30 -3.88 -17.08
CA ILE A 396 9.67 -3.55 -17.48
C ILE A 396 10.04 -2.22 -16.85
N LEU A 397 11.16 -2.18 -16.12
CA LEU A 397 11.73 -0.96 -15.54
C LEU A 397 13.14 -0.74 -16.09
N PRO A 398 13.62 0.52 -16.19
CA PRO A 398 15.01 0.77 -16.52
C PRO A 398 15.93 0.16 -15.46
N SER A 399 17.08 -0.39 -15.89
CA SER A 399 18.08 -0.90 -14.94
C SER A 399 18.79 0.21 -14.17
N ASP A 400 18.69 1.45 -14.67
CA ASP A 400 19.35 2.62 -14.08
C ASP A 400 18.92 2.87 -12.63
N SER A 401 19.90 2.69 -11.75
CA SER A 401 19.95 3.27 -10.43
C SER A 401 19.93 4.80 -10.53
N ARG A 402 18.76 5.43 -10.56
CA ARG A 402 18.66 6.79 -10.02
C ARG A 402 18.81 6.71 -8.50
N ALA A 403 20.08 6.70 -8.10
CA ALA A 403 20.50 7.48 -6.94
C ALA A 403 19.86 8.87 -7.01
N SER A 404 19.52 9.39 -5.84
CA SER A 404 19.02 10.75 -5.60
C SER A 404 19.67 11.79 -6.52
N PRO A 405 18.96 12.87 -6.91
CA PRO A 405 19.63 14.01 -7.51
C PRO A 405 20.57 14.60 -6.45
N GLY A 406 21.85 14.25 -6.52
CA GLY A 406 22.89 14.98 -5.83
C GLY A 406 22.93 16.40 -6.38
N PRO A 407 23.26 17.40 -5.56
CA PRO A 407 23.20 18.79 -5.99
C PRO A 407 24.20 19.01 -7.13
N ASP A 408 23.71 19.67 -8.18
CA ASP A 408 24.54 20.28 -9.22
C ASP A 408 25.69 21.05 -8.56
N SER A 409 26.90 20.53 -8.71
CA SER A 409 28.12 21.31 -8.51
C SER A 409 28.47 21.95 -9.84
N SER A 410 27.81 23.07 -10.10
CA SER A 410 28.28 24.05 -11.09
C SER A 410 29.63 24.60 -10.61
N LYS A 411 30.64 24.44 -11.46
CA LYS A 411 31.77 25.36 -11.55
C LYS A 411 31.50 26.37 -12.63
#